data_AF-A0A943LDE2-F1
#
_entry.id   AF-A0A943LDE2-F1
#
_cell.length_a   1.000
_cell.length_b   1.000
_cell.length_c   1.000
_cell.angle_alpha   90.00
_cell.angle_beta   90.00
_cell.angle_gamma   90.00
#
_symmetry.space_group_name_H-M   'P 1'
#
loop_
_entity.id
_entity.type
_entity.pdbx_description
1 polymer ?
#
loop_
_entity_poly.entity_id
_entity_poly.type
_entity_poly.pdbx_seq_one_letter_code
_entity_poly.pdbx_strand_id
1 'polypeptide(L)'
;MNKLQVVIQGSTYNIVTEKSKEETDKIVEKINKDIADCKNRNSKLTTLNATILALMNLAETHDNLTTELNEYKKENDPIIKDYSNLKSDCEKLYQNLVIKETNLKQMTKQYNEIKENSEKEKEDIKKKAEEYAKEIKAQYEQKASDLNTKLKKENKTTEDLKKQIEFYEIENDDISQKYKDLKDEYNKLAFEKNKLENILMDYQRDEIID
;
A
#
# COMPACT_ATOMS: atom_id res chain seq x y z
N MET A 1 62.30 -32.00 33.58
CA MET A 1 63.10 -31.43 34.68
C MET A 1 64.55 -31.33 34.24
N ASN A 2 65.09 -30.11 34.27
CA ASN A 2 66.46 -29.79 33.91
C ASN A 2 67.35 -29.95 35.14
N LYS A 3 68.49 -30.64 34.99
CA LYS A 3 69.54 -30.69 36.00
C LYS A 3 70.59 -29.65 35.65
N LEU A 4 70.72 -28.62 36.47
CA LEU A 4 71.58 -27.47 36.19
C LEU A 4 72.55 -27.25 37.35
N GLN A 5 73.78 -26.88 37.01
CA GLN A 5 74.76 -26.41 37.98
C GLN A 5 74.70 -24.87 38.04
N VAL A 6 74.64 -24.32 39.24
CA VAL A 6 74.52 -22.88 39.50
C VAL A 6 75.47 -22.44 40.61
N VAL A 7 75.88 -21.17 40.60
CA VAL A 7 76.79 -20.60 41.61
C VAL A 7 76.06 -19.56 42.44
N ILE A 8 75.91 -19.80 43.74
CA ILE A 8 75.29 -18.88 44.70
C ILE A 8 76.32 -18.53 45.76
N GLN A 9 76.64 -17.24 45.88
CA GLN A 9 77.65 -16.69 46.81
C GLN A 9 79.00 -17.42 46.71
N GLY A 10 79.45 -17.74 45.49
CA GLY A 10 80.71 -18.43 45.22
C GLY A 10 80.69 -19.95 45.46
N SER A 11 79.59 -20.51 45.96
CA SER A 11 79.42 -21.95 46.13
C SER A 11 78.64 -22.56 44.98
N THR A 12 79.04 -23.74 44.53
CA THR A 12 78.42 -24.41 43.39
C THR A 12 77.38 -25.43 43.86
N TYR A 13 76.17 -25.35 43.30
CA TYR A 13 75.04 -26.21 43.63
C TYR A 13 74.49 -26.90 42.38
N ASN A 14 74.11 -28.16 42.53
CA ASN A 14 73.36 -28.90 41.51
C ASN A 14 71.88 -28.83 41.88
N ILE A 15 71.08 -28.18 41.03
CA ILE A 15 69.64 -28.00 41.24
C ILE A 15 68.83 -28.70 40.15
N VAL A 16 67.58 -29.02 40.50
CA VAL A 16 66.59 -29.58 39.59
C VAL A 16 65.46 -28.57 39.44
N THR A 17 65.16 -28.15 38.22
CA THR A 17 64.15 -27.12 37.93
C THR A 17 63.40 -27.41 36.64
N GLU A 18 62.19 -26.91 36.52
CA GLU A 18 61.42 -26.94 35.26
C GLU A 18 61.78 -25.78 34.33
N LYS A 19 62.44 -24.75 34.86
CA LYS A 19 62.86 -23.56 34.13
C LYS A 19 64.04 -23.84 33.21
N SER A 20 64.15 -23.06 32.13
CA SER A 20 65.30 -23.15 31.23
C SER A 20 66.59 -22.73 31.94
N LYS A 21 67.76 -23.09 31.39
CA LYS A 21 69.05 -22.64 31.95
C LYS A 21 69.15 -21.12 31.98
N GLU A 22 68.71 -20.45 30.92
CA GLU A 22 68.72 -18.98 30.81
C GLU A 22 67.85 -18.32 31.89
N GLU A 23 66.62 -18.82 32.11
CA GLU A 23 65.74 -18.30 33.17
C GLU A 23 66.31 -18.56 34.56
N THR A 24 66.90 -19.75 34.75
CA THR A 24 67.51 -20.16 36.02
C THR A 24 68.73 -19.30 36.35
N ASP A 25 69.55 -18.97 35.36
CA ASP A 25 70.71 -18.10 35.55
C ASP A 25 70.28 -16.67 35.93
N LYS A 26 69.23 -16.12 35.31
CA LYS A 26 68.64 -14.83 35.70
C LYS A 26 68.16 -14.83 37.16
N ILE A 27 67.53 -15.91 37.61
CA ILE A 27 67.10 -16.08 39.00
C ILE A 27 68.31 -16.08 39.95
N VAL A 28 69.36 -16.84 39.60
CA VAL A 28 70.58 -16.96 40.41
C VAL A 28 71.34 -15.64 40.47
N GLU A 29 71.44 -14.91 39.37
CA GLU A 29 72.03 -13.56 39.32
C GLU A 29 71.29 -12.61 40.25
N LYS A 30 69.95 -12.61 40.21
CA LYS A 30 69.13 -11.80 41.11
C LYS A 30 69.35 -12.17 42.57
N ILE A 31 69.33 -13.46 42.92
CA ILE A 31 69.60 -13.93 44.30
C ILE A 31 70.97 -13.44 44.77
N ASN A 32 72.01 -13.58 43.95
CA ASN A 32 73.35 -13.13 44.32
C ASN A 32 73.44 -11.62 44.51
N LYS A 33 72.76 -10.85 43.66
CA LYS A 33 72.66 -9.40 43.77
C LYS A 33 71.92 -8.99 45.05
N ASP A 34 70.78 -9.60 45.35
CA ASP A 34 69.97 -9.26 46.53
C ASP A 34 70.73 -9.55 47.83
N ILE A 35 71.48 -10.65 47.89
CA ILE A 35 72.35 -10.98 49.04
C ILE A 35 73.50 -9.95 49.16
N ALA A 36 74.14 -9.60 48.03
CA ALA A 36 75.22 -8.61 48.01
C ALA A 36 74.72 -7.23 48.44
N ASP A 37 73.55 -6.80 47.98
CA ASP A 37 72.93 -5.52 48.33
C ASP A 37 72.59 -5.47 49.83
N CYS A 38 72.10 -6.55 50.42
CA CYS A 38 71.90 -6.64 51.88
C CYS A 38 73.21 -6.47 52.64
N LYS A 39 74.29 -7.11 52.18
CA LYS A 39 75.61 -7.01 52.79
C LYS A 39 76.23 -5.62 52.63
N ASN A 40 76.00 -4.95 51.50
CA ASN A 40 76.46 -3.59 51.24
C ASN A 40 75.72 -2.57 52.10
N ARG A 41 74.41 -2.77 52.35
CA ARG A 41 73.61 -1.91 53.24
C ARG A 41 74.01 -2.05 54.71
N ASN A 42 74.53 -3.20 55.12
CA ASN A 42 75.09 -3.40 56.46
C ASN A 42 76.27 -4.39 56.43
N SER A 43 77.48 -3.83 56.41
CA SER A 43 78.73 -4.61 56.30
C SER A 43 79.04 -5.51 57.50
N LYS A 44 78.31 -5.35 58.62
CA LYS A 44 78.42 -6.21 59.81
C LYS A 44 77.60 -7.50 59.69
N LEU A 45 76.75 -7.63 58.67
CA LEU A 45 75.98 -8.85 58.45
C LEU A 45 76.89 -10.01 58.04
N THR A 46 76.71 -11.15 58.70
CA THR A 46 77.24 -12.42 58.20
C THR A 46 76.55 -12.78 56.89
N THR A 47 77.21 -13.58 56.05
CA THR A 47 76.60 -14.07 54.80
C THR A 47 75.26 -14.78 55.04
N LEU A 48 75.14 -15.50 56.17
CA LEU A 48 73.89 -16.14 56.56
C LEU A 48 72.78 -15.12 56.84
N ASN A 49 73.04 -14.09 57.66
CA ASN A 49 72.03 -13.08 57.98
C ASN A 49 71.66 -12.25 56.75
N ALA A 50 72.62 -11.90 55.88
CA ALA A 50 72.33 -11.24 54.61
C ALA A 50 71.46 -12.09 53.68
N THR A 51 71.67 -13.41 53.67
CA THR A 51 70.84 -14.36 52.90
C THR A 51 69.42 -14.45 53.47
N ILE A 52 69.26 -14.49 54.80
CA ILE A 52 67.95 -14.50 55.45
C ILE A 52 67.17 -13.21 55.14
N LEU A 53 67.80 -12.03 55.23
CA LEU A 53 67.16 -10.78 54.85
C LEU A 53 66.76 -10.73 53.37
N ALA A 54 67.63 -11.19 52.46
CA ALA A 54 67.33 -11.26 51.04
C ALA A 54 66.11 -12.17 50.76
N LEU A 55 66.02 -13.31 51.45
CA LEU A 55 64.87 -14.22 51.35
C LEU A 55 63.58 -13.60 51.91
N MET A 56 63.65 -12.91 53.05
CA MET A 56 62.48 -12.22 53.61
C MET A 56 61.97 -11.13 52.67
N ASN A 57 62.85 -10.32 52.09
CA ASN A 57 62.48 -9.30 51.12
C ASN A 57 61.87 -9.92 49.85
N LEU A 58 62.38 -11.07 49.41
CA LEU A 58 61.84 -11.80 48.26
C LEU A 58 60.43 -12.34 48.56
N ALA A 59 60.21 -12.89 49.75
CA ALA A 59 58.90 -13.38 50.19
C ALA A 59 57.88 -12.24 50.29
N GLU A 60 58.26 -11.10 50.88
CA GLU A 60 57.41 -9.90 50.94
C GLU A 60 57.08 -9.38 49.53
N THR A 61 58.07 -9.31 48.64
CA THR A 61 57.84 -8.91 47.24
C THR A 61 56.87 -9.88 46.55
N HIS A 62 57.02 -11.18 46.78
CA HIS A 62 56.12 -12.20 46.23
C HIS A 62 54.68 -12.02 46.71
N ASP A 63 54.46 -11.77 48.00
CA ASP A 63 53.13 -11.60 48.57
C ASP A 63 52.46 -10.30 48.08
N ASN A 64 53.24 -9.20 47.97
CA ASN A 64 52.76 -7.95 47.41
C ASN A 64 52.33 -8.12 45.95
N LEU A 65 53.18 -8.74 45.11
CA LEU A 65 52.85 -9.01 43.71
C LEU A 65 51.64 -9.95 43.55
N THR A 66 51.49 -10.92 44.45
CA THR A 66 50.32 -11.82 44.46
C THR A 66 49.05 -11.06 44.79
N THR A 67 49.11 -10.13 45.74
CA THR A 67 47.98 -9.27 46.12
C THR A 67 47.59 -8.35 44.98
N GLU A 68 48.56 -7.63 44.40
CA GLU A 68 48.34 -6.74 43.24
C GLU A 68 47.76 -7.50 42.04
N LEU A 69 48.25 -8.72 41.76
CA LEU A 69 47.70 -9.55 40.68
C LEU A 69 46.25 -9.92 40.92
N ASN A 70 45.88 -10.22 42.17
CA ASN A 70 44.50 -10.59 42.51
C ASN A 70 43.56 -9.38 42.44
N GLU A 71 44.03 -8.20 42.83
CA GLU A 71 43.28 -6.95 42.67
C GLU A 71 43.08 -6.61 41.20
N TYR A 72 44.14 -6.71 40.40
CA TYR A 72 44.07 -6.49 38.96
C TYR A 72 43.07 -7.43 38.27
N LYS A 73 43.06 -8.72 38.65
CA LYS A 73 42.04 -9.68 38.15
C LYS A 73 40.63 -9.28 38.56
N LYS A 74 40.42 -8.90 39.83
CA LYS A 74 39.10 -8.48 40.31
C LYS A 74 38.57 -7.25 39.57
N GLU A 75 39.44 -6.31 39.23
CA GLU A 75 39.07 -5.11 38.46
C GLU A 75 38.84 -5.42 36.97
N ASN A 76 39.65 -6.30 36.38
CA ASN A 76 39.65 -6.50 34.94
C ASN A 76 38.69 -7.61 34.47
N ASP A 77 38.42 -8.63 35.28
CA ASP A 77 37.48 -9.72 34.93
C ASP A 77 36.06 -9.21 34.60
N PRO A 78 35.48 -8.25 35.35
CA PRO A 78 34.22 -7.61 34.97
C PRO A 78 34.28 -6.89 33.62
N ILE A 79 35.38 -6.20 33.32
CA ILE A 79 35.58 -5.46 32.07
C ILE A 79 35.59 -6.44 30.88
N ILE A 80 36.28 -7.57 31.01
CA ILE A 80 36.32 -8.62 29.98
C ILE A 80 34.92 -9.20 29.75
N LYS A 81 34.16 -9.40 30.83
CA LYS A 81 32.78 -9.89 30.75
C LYS A 81 31.86 -8.87 30.08
N ASP A 82 31.95 -7.60 30.47
CA ASP A 82 31.16 -6.51 29.90
C ASP A 82 31.46 -6.30 28.42
N TYR A 83 32.74 -6.38 28.02
CA TYR A 83 33.13 -6.38 26.62
C TYR A 83 32.51 -7.53 25.83
N SER A 84 32.50 -8.73 26.40
CA SER A 84 31.90 -9.91 25.77
C SER A 84 30.38 -9.76 25.60
N ASN A 85 29.71 -9.21 26.61
CA ASN A 85 28.28 -8.92 26.55
C ASN A 85 27.99 -7.85 25.48
N LEU A 86 28.74 -6.75 25.48
CA LEU A 86 28.59 -5.68 24.51
C LEU A 86 28.79 -6.17 23.08
N LYS A 87 29.79 -7.04 22.85
CA LYS A 87 30.00 -7.68 21.55
C LYS A 87 28.77 -8.48 21.11
N SER A 88 28.22 -9.30 22.00
CA SER A 88 27.00 -10.08 21.71
C SER A 88 25.80 -9.20 21.40
N ASP A 89 25.62 -8.10 22.13
CA ASP A 89 24.51 -7.18 21.91
C ASP A 89 24.66 -6.42 20.60
N CYS A 90 25.88 -6.01 20.23
CA CYS A 90 26.17 -5.45 18.91
C CYS A 90 25.84 -6.42 17.77
N GLU A 91 26.16 -7.70 17.91
CA GLU A 91 25.84 -8.74 16.92
C GLU A 91 24.32 -8.91 16.75
N LYS A 92 23.57 -8.95 17.87
CA LYS A 92 22.09 -9.01 17.83
C LYS A 92 21.48 -7.76 17.19
N LEU A 93 21.98 -6.58 17.54
CA LEU A 93 21.53 -5.32 16.96
C LEU A 93 21.78 -5.28 15.45
N TYR A 94 22.94 -5.76 15.00
CA TYR A 94 23.27 -5.86 13.58
C TYR A 94 22.31 -6.81 12.84
N GLN A 95 22.04 -8.00 13.39
CA GLN A 95 21.06 -8.92 12.81
C GLN A 95 19.67 -8.30 12.69
N ASN A 96 19.21 -7.61 13.75
CA ASN A 96 17.93 -6.91 13.73
C ASN A 96 17.88 -5.80 12.68
N LEU A 97 18.99 -5.07 12.49
CA LEU A 97 19.10 -4.03 11.47
C LEU A 97 18.96 -4.62 10.06
N VAL A 98 19.66 -5.72 9.77
CA VAL A 98 19.59 -6.41 8.47
C VAL A 98 18.17 -6.90 8.16
N ILE A 99 17.47 -7.46 9.17
CA ILE A 99 16.08 -7.88 9.03
C ILE A 99 15.18 -6.67 8.71
N LYS A 100 15.32 -5.57 9.46
CA LYS A 100 14.53 -4.34 9.24
C LYS A 100 14.77 -3.76 7.85
N GLU A 101 16.02 -3.73 7.39
CA GLU A 101 16.36 -3.22 6.05
C GLU A 101 15.77 -4.09 4.94
N THR A 102 15.79 -5.42 5.12
CA THR A 102 15.19 -6.37 4.18
C THR A 102 13.68 -6.18 4.09
N ASN A 103 13.00 -6.04 5.23
CA ASN A 103 11.56 -5.79 5.29
C ASN A 103 11.20 -4.44 4.64
N LEU A 104 12.01 -3.41 4.86
CA LEU A 104 11.80 -2.09 4.24
C LEU A 104 11.88 -2.17 2.70
N LYS A 105 12.86 -2.92 2.16
CA LYS A 105 12.99 -3.15 0.71
C LYS A 105 11.76 -3.86 0.14
N GLN A 106 11.26 -4.88 0.83
CA GLN A 106 10.06 -5.61 0.41
C GLN A 106 8.80 -4.73 0.43
N MET A 107 8.58 -3.98 1.52
CA MET A 107 7.47 -3.03 1.64
C MET A 107 7.51 -1.94 0.56
N THR A 108 8.70 -1.40 0.28
CA THR A 108 8.87 -0.40 -0.78
C THR A 108 8.49 -0.96 -2.15
N LYS A 109 8.87 -2.21 -2.43
CA LYS A 109 8.50 -2.88 -3.68
C LYS A 109 6.98 -3.05 -3.81
N GLN A 110 6.34 -3.58 -2.76
CA GLN A 110 4.88 -3.76 -2.73
C GLN A 110 4.13 -2.43 -2.89
N TYR A 111 4.60 -1.38 -2.24
CA TYR A 111 4.01 -0.04 -2.36
C TYR A 111 4.05 0.47 -3.81
N ASN A 112 5.19 0.31 -4.49
CA ASN A 112 5.33 0.75 -5.89
C ASN A 112 4.44 -0.06 -6.84
N GLU A 113 4.33 -1.38 -6.64
CA GLU A 113 3.45 -2.24 -7.42
C GLU A 113 1.97 -1.84 -7.26
N ILE A 114 1.53 -1.58 -6.02
CA ILE A 114 0.17 -1.12 -5.72
C ILE A 114 -0.09 0.24 -6.38
N LYS A 115 0.87 1.18 -6.29
CA LYS A 115 0.75 2.50 -6.90
C LYS A 115 0.57 2.41 -8.41
N GLU A 116 1.41 1.63 -9.08
CA GLU A 116 1.34 1.46 -10.54
C GLU A 116 0.02 0.81 -10.98
N ASN A 117 -0.43 -0.22 -10.26
CA ASN A 117 -1.70 -0.89 -10.56
C ASN A 117 -2.89 0.05 -10.36
N SER A 118 -2.90 0.84 -9.29
CA SER A 118 -3.96 1.81 -9.03
C SER A 118 -4.02 2.91 -10.09
N GLU A 119 -2.88 3.39 -10.59
CA GLU A 119 -2.82 4.34 -11.70
C GLU A 119 -3.39 3.75 -12.99
N LYS A 120 -3.08 2.48 -13.30
CA LYS A 120 -3.65 1.77 -14.46
C LYS A 120 -5.17 1.60 -14.34
N GLU A 121 -5.65 1.13 -13.19
CA GLU A 121 -7.09 0.95 -12.95
C GLU A 121 -7.86 2.27 -13.08
N LYS A 122 -7.29 3.38 -12.58
CA LYS A 122 -7.89 4.70 -12.70
C LYS A 122 -8.04 5.13 -14.16
N GLU A 123 -7.01 4.90 -14.97
CA GLU A 123 -7.05 5.25 -16.40
C GLU A 123 -8.03 4.36 -17.18
N ASP A 124 -8.11 3.07 -16.85
CA ASP A 124 -9.07 2.15 -17.48
C ASP A 124 -10.52 2.52 -17.13
N ILE A 125 -10.80 2.87 -15.87
CA ILE A 125 -12.12 3.36 -15.45
C ILE A 125 -12.47 4.65 -16.20
N LYS A 126 -11.52 5.57 -16.34
CA LYS A 126 -11.72 6.83 -17.06
C LYS A 126 -12.08 6.57 -18.53
N LYS A 127 -11.33 5.71 -19.22
CA LYS A 127 -11.62 5.33 -20.62
C LYS A 127 -13.01 4.72 -20.77
N LYS A 128 -13.36 3.76 -19.91
CA LYS A 128 -14.70 3.13 -19.92
C LYS A 128 -15.81 4.15 -19.68
N ALA A 129 -15.61 5.08 -18.75
CA ALA A 129 -16.58 6.14 -18.48
C ALA A 129 -16.77 7.06 -19.70
N GLU A 130 -15.69 7.42 -20.40
CA GLU A 130 -15.75 8.22 -21.62
C GLU A 130 -16.45 7.49 -22.77
N GLU A 131 -16.20 6.18 -22.93
CA GLU A 131 -16.87 5.33 -23.91
C GLU A 131 -18.37 5.25 -23.65
N TYR A 132 -18.77 4.93 -22.42
CA TYR A 132 -20.19 4.88 -22.05
C TYR A 132 -20.88 6.23 -22.21
N ALA A 133 -20.22 7.34 -21.84
CA ALA A 133 -20.78 8.67 -22.02
C ALA A 133 -21.03 9.00 -23.51
N LYS A 134 -20.10 8.62 -24.39
CA LYS A 134 -20.25 8.79 -25.85
C LYS A 134 -21.39 7.93 -26.39
N GLU A 135 -21.46 6.67 -25.97
CA GLU A 135 -22.48 5.73 -26.43
C GLU A 135 -23.88 6.19 -26.02
N ILE A 136 -24.06 6.57 -24.76
CA ILE A 136 -25.33 7.10 -24.24
C ILE A 136 -25.74 8.34 -25.02
N LYS A 137 -24.81 9.28 -25.24
CA LYS A 137 -25.08 10.50 -26.00
C LYS A 137 -25.57 10.18 -27.42
N ALA A 138 -24.87 9.28 -28.12
CA ALA A 138 -25.24 8.86 -29.47
C ALA A 138 -26.65 8.23 -29.52
N GLN A 139 -26.98 7.37 -28.54
CA GLN A 139 -28.31 6.75 -28.46
C GLN A 139 -29.41 7.79 -28.23
N TYR A 140 -29.20 8.78 -27.36
CA TYR A 140 -30.18 9.85 -27.12
C TYR A 140 -30.35 10.77 -28.32
N GLU A 141 -29.26 11.14 -29.00
CA GLU A 141 -29.29 11.94 -30.22
C GLU A 141 -30.07 11.22 -31.33
N GLN A 142 -29.82 9.92 -31.51
CA GLN A 142 -30.55 9.11 -32.48
C GLN A 142 -32.04 9.04 -32.15
N LYS A 143 -32.39 8.73 -30.88
CA LYS A 143 -33.79 8.66 -30.44
C LYS A 143 -34.54 9.98 -30.61
N ALA A 144 -33.87 11.10 -30.34
CA ALA A 144 -34.44 12.43 -30.56
C ALA A 144 -34.69 12.70 -32.06
N SER A 145 -33.74 12.32 -32.92
CA SER A 145 -33.89 12.44 -34.37
C SER A 145 -35.06 11.61 -34.91
N ASP A 146 -35.18 10.36 -34.46
CA ASP A 146 -36.25 9.44 -34.87
C ASP A 146 -37.63 9.96 -34.43
N LEU A 147 -37.75 10.43 -33.18
CA LEU A 147 -38.97 11.04 -32.66
C LEU A 147 -39.36 12.29 -33.44
N ASN A 148 -38.41 13.15 -33.77
CA ASN A 148 -38.67 14.36 -34.54
C ASN A 148 -39.14 14.03 -35.97
N THR A 149 -38.55 13.00 -36.58
CA THR A 149 -39.00 12.48 -37.88
C THR A 149 -40.42 11.95 -37.82
N LYS A 150 -40.76 11.20 -36.76
CA LYS A 150 -42.11 10.66 -36.54
C LYS A 150 -43.13 11.79 -36.34
N LEU A 151 -42.80 12.79 -35.52
CA LEU A 151 -43.65 13.95 -35.25
C LEU A 151 -43.95 14.73 -36.54
N LYS A 152 -42.96 14.95 -37.42
CA LYS A 152 -43.17 15.60 -38.72
C LYS A 152 -44.16 14.83 -39.60
N LYS A 153 -44.09 13.50 -39.62
CA LYS A 153 -45.03 12.65 -40.37
C LYS A 153 -46.45 12.71 -39.79
N GLU A 154 -46.58 12.65 -38.47
CA GLU A 154 -47.88 12.76 -37.79
C GLU A 154 -48.52 14.14 -38.01
N ASN A 155 -47.74 15.23 -37.95
CA ASN A 155 -48.22 16.57 -38.25
C ASN A 155 -48.73 16.69 -39.69
N LYS A 156 -47.99 16.16 -40.67
CA LYS A 156 -48.43 16.14 -42.07
C LYS A 156 -49.74 15.36 -42.24
N THR A 157 -49.82 14.18 -41.62
CA THR A 157 -51.05 13.35 -41.64
C THR A 157 -52.23 14.10 -41.03
N THR A 158 -52.00 14.82 -39.93
CA THR A 158 -53.04 15.64 -39.28
C THR A 158 -53.51 16.78 -40.17
N GLU A 159 -52.60 17.44 -40.89
CA GLU A 159 -52.93 18.51 -41.83
C GLU A 159 -53.72 17.98 -43.04
N ASP A 160 -53.33 16.83 -43.57
CA ASP A 160 -54.04 16.17 -44.67
C ASP A 160 -55.46 15.76 -44.25
N LEU A 161 -55.63 15.21 -43.03
CA LEU A 161 -56.94 14.88 -42.47
C LEU A 161 -57.82 16.11 -42.25
N LYS A 162 -57.25 17.24 -41.79
CA LYS A 162 -58.00 18.50 -41.65
C LYS A 162 -58.57 18.97 -42.99
N LYS A 163 -57.75 18.95 -44.05
CA LYS A 163 -58.19 19.29 -45.41
C LYS A 163 -59.30 18.36 -45.88
N GLN A 164 -59.20 17.07 -45.55
CA GLN A 164 -60.23 16.10 -45.89
C GLN A 164 -61.55 16.36 -45.14
N ILE A 165 -61.50 16.74 -43.86
CA ILE A 165 -62.68 17.13 -43.08
C ILE A 165 -63.34 18.37 -43.70
N GLU A 166 -62.57 19.42 -43.97
CA GLU A 166 -63.07 20.66 -44.60
C GLU A 166 -63.77 20.36 -45.95
N PHE A 167 -63.19 19.47 -46.76
CA PHE A 167 -63.81 19.03 -48.00
C PHE A 167 -65.17 18.35 -47.77
N TYR A 168 -65.26 17.41 -46.82
CA TYR A 168 -66.51 16.72 -46.53
C TYR A 168 -67.57 17.62 -45.88
N GLU A 169 -67.17 18.61 -45.08
CA GLU A 169 -68.09 19.62 -44.55
C GLU A 169 -68.74 20.42 -45.68
N ILE A 170 -67.93 20.89 -46.66
CA ILE A 170 -68.44 21.59 -47.85
C ILE A 170 -69.39 20.70 -48.67
N GLU A 171 -69.00 19.44 -48.91
CA GLU A 171 -69.82 18.48 -49.66
C GLU A 171 -71.15 18.20 -48.95
N ASN A 172 -71.13 18.07 -47.61
CA ASN A 172 -72.33 17.86 -46.81
C ASN A 172 -73.26 19.09 -46.81
N ASP A 173 -72.71 20.30 -46.81
CA ASP A 173 -73.50 21.53 -46.94
C ASP A 173 -74.19 21.62 -48.31
N ASP A 174 -73.49 21.29 -49.40
CA ASP A 174 -74.07 21.23 -50.75
C ASP A 174 -75.19 20.18 -50.86
N ILE A 175 -74.97 18.98 -50.32
CA ILE A 175 -75.99 17.93 -50.25
C ILE A 175 -77.20 18.39 -49.41
N SER A 176 -76.96 19.03 -48.27
CA SER A 176 -78.02 19.54 -47.41
C SER A 176 -78.88 20.60 -48.11
N GLN A 177 -78.26 21.47 -48.89
CA GLN A 177 -78.95 22.47 -49.71
C GLN A 177 -79.76 21.81 -50.83
N LYS A 178 -79.17 20.88 -51.60
CA LYS A 178 -79.88 20.10 -52.63
C LYS A 178 -81.08 19.34 -52.06
N TYR A 179 -80.94 18.75 -50.88
CA TYR A 179 -82.03 18.08 -50.20
C TYR A 179 -83.16 19.04 -49.83
N LYS A 180 -82.84 20.24 -49.34
CA LYS A 180 -83.83 21.28 -49.04
C LYS A 180 -84.56 21.74 -50.29
N ASP A 181 -83.84 22.00 -51.37
CA ASP A 181 -84.42 22.42 -52.66
C ASP A 181 -85.36 21.34 -53.21
N LEU A 182 -84.94 20.08 -53.19
CA LEU A 182 -85.75 18.94 -53.63
C LEU A 182 -87.01 18.77 -52.76
N LYS A 183 -86.88 18.96 -51.44
CA LYS A 183 -88.03 18.91 -50.51
C LYS A 183 -89.04 20.01 -50.80
N ASP A 184 -88.58 21.22 -51.10
CA ASP A 184 -89.44 22.34 -51.46
C ASP A 184 -90.15 22.11 -52.82
N GLU A 185 -89.43 21.56 -53.80
CA GLU A 185 -90.01 21.15 -55.10
C GLU A 185 -91.06 20.05 -54.94
N TYR A 186 -90.77 19.02 -54.14
CA TYR A 186 -91.72 17.98 -53.79
C TYR A 186 -93.00 18.55 -53.15
N ASN A 187 -92.87 19.49 -52.21
CA ASN A 187 -94.02 20.12 -51.57
C ASN A 187 -94.88 20.92 -52.56
N LYS A 188 -94.26 21.62 -53.52
CA LYS A 188 -94.98 22.33 -54.59
C LYS A 188 -95.74 21.36 -55.49
N LEU A 189 -95.09 20.29 -55.94
CA LEU A 189 -95.72 19.25 -56.76
C LEU A 189 -96.88 18.56 -56.02
N ALA A 190 -96.72 18.28 -54.72
CA ALA A 190 -97.80 17.74 -53.89
C ALA A 190 -98.99 18.70 -53.79
N PHE A 191 -98.74 20.00 -53.67
CA PHE A 191 -99.79 21.02 -53.68
C PHE A 191 -100.51 21.11 -55.04
N GLU A 192 -99.76 21.12 -56.16
CA GLU A 192 -100.34 21.11 -57.51
C GLU A 192 -101.16 19.84 -57.77
N LYS A 193 -100.66 18.69 -57.33
CA LYS A 193 -101.39 17.42 -57.39
C LYS A 193 -102.73 17.53 -56.66
N ASN A 194 -102.75 18.02 -55.42
CA ASN A 194 -104.00 18.21 -54.66
C ASN A 194 -104.96 19.18 -55.37
N LYS A 195 -104.43 20.24 -55.99
CA LYS A 195 -105.23 21.20 -56.75
C LYS A 195 -105.86 20.53 -57.98
N LEU A 196 -105.10 19.72 -58.72
CA LEU A 196 -105.61 18.95 -59.86
C LEU A 196 -106.62 17.89 -59.44
N GLU A 197 -106.38 17.16 -58.35
CA GLU A 197 -107.33 16.20 -57.79
C GLU A 197 -108.68 16.88 -57.44
N ASN A 198 -108.64 18.08 -56.86
CA ASN A 198 -109.86 18.87 -56.61
C ASN A 198 -110.58 19.26 -57.90
N ILE A 199 -109.86 19.77 -58.91
CA ILE A 199 -110.45 20.10 -60.22
C ILE A 199 -111.06 18.85 -60.87
N LEU A 200 -110.40 17.70 -60.75
CA LEU A 200 -110.88 16.44 -61.32
C LEU A 200 -112.15 15.95 -60.61
N MET A 201 -112.22 16.12 -59.28
CA MET A 201 -113.46 15.88 -58.52
C MET A 201 -114.59 16.81 -58.94
N ASP A 202 -114.31 18.11 -59.18
CA ASP A 202 -115.30 19.07 -59.66
C ASP A 202 -115.80 18.70 -61.07
N TYR A 203 -114.90 18.36 -62.00
CA TYR A 203 -115.26 17.87 -63.34
C TYR A 203 -116.10 16.58 -63.31
N GLN A 204 -115.73 15.62 -62.47
CA GLN A 204 -116.52 14.38 -62.28
C GLN A 204 -117.91 14.66 -61.68
N ARG A 205 -118.06 15.76 -60.93
CA ARG A 205 -119.34 16.19 -60.37
C ARG A 205 -120.24 16.81 -61.44
N ASP A 206 -119.65 17.56 -62.36
CA ASP A 206 -120.35 18.18 -63.49
C ASP A 206 -120.75 17.14 -64.56
N GLU A 207 -119.95 16.09 -64.82
CA GLU A 207 -120.31 14.97 -65.71
C GLU A 207 -121.47 14.09 -65.18
N ILE A 208 -121.85 14.19 -63.91
CA ILE A 208 -123.01 13.47 -63.33
C ILE A 208 -124.32 14.27 -63.51
N ILE A 209 -124.24 15.52 -63.99
CA ILE A 209 -125.39 16.46 -64.10
C ILE A 209 -125.88 16.65 -65.56
N ASP A 210 -125.19 16.10 -66.56
CA ASP A 210 -125.71 15.94 -67.95
C ASP A 210 -126.47 14.61 -68.13
#